data_AF-A0A432GNA1-F1
#
_entry.id   AF-A0A432GNA1-F1
#
_cell.length_a   1.000
_cell.length_b   1.000
_cell.length_c   1.000
_cell.angle_alpha   90.00
_cell.angle_beta   90.00
_cell.angle_gamma   90.00
#
_symmetry.space_group_name_H-M   'P 1'
#
loop_
_entity.id
_entity.type
_entity.pdbx_description
1 polymer ?
#
loop_
_entity_poly.entity_id
_entity_poly.type
_entity_poly.pdbx_seq_one_letter_code
_entity_poly.pdbx_strand_id
1 'polypeptide(L)' 'MQSEFLYPKIADRAPPGVWEQEGSKDILERAHETAFEILSTHFPDHITPKADTNIRDRFPILLSRDAMKPSARCKKG' A
#
# COMPACT_ATOMS: atom_id res chain seq x y z
N MET A 1 21.64 16.02 18.72
CA MET A 1 20.74 16.43 17.63
C MET A 1 19.48 15.58 17.77
N GLN A 2 18.31 16.20 17.90
CA GLN A 2 17.10 15.64 18.52
C GLN A 2 16.63 14.33 17.84
N SER A 3 16.95 13.18 18.46
CA SER A 3 16.63 11.82 18.00
C SER A 3 15.26 11.32 18.44
N GLU A 4 14.53 12.13 19.22
CA GLU A 4 13.28 11.72 19.88
C GLU A 4 12.03 12.09 19.05
N PHE A 5 12.21 12.72 17.88
CA PHE A 5 11.09 13.12 17.04
C PHE A 5 10.70 12.00 16.06
N LEU A 6 9.53 11.40 16.31
CA LEU A 6 8.88 10.52 15.34
C LEU A 6 8.10 11.34 14.32
N TYR A 7 8.47 11.19 13.05
CA TYR A 7 7.72 11.75 11.93
C TYR A 7 6.70 10.72 11.42
N PRO A 8 5.39 11.02 11.52
CA PRO A 8 4.36 10.12 11.04
C PRO A 8 4.43 10.02 9.51
N LYS A 9 4.29 8.80 8.97
CA LYS A 9 4.41 8.55 7.53
C LYS A 9 3.22 9.08 6.71
N ILE A 10 2.05 9.17 7.32
CA ILE A 10 0.78 9.47 6.62
C ILE A 10 0.06 10.72 7.15
N ALA A 11 0.47 11.25 8.30
CA ALA A 11 -0.22 12.40 8.90
C ALA A 11 0.25 13.69 8.24
N ASP A 12 -0.72 14.50 7.82
CA ASP A 12 -0.44 15.81 7.25
C ASP A 12 -0.04 16.79 8.35
N ARG A 13 1.03 17.53 8.09
CA ARG A 13 1.60 18.55 8.97
C ARG A 13 1.70 19.90 8.27
N ALA A 14 1.06 20.04 7.11
CA ALA A 14 0.97 21.27 6.37
C ALA A 14 0.18 22.32 7.18
N PRO A 15 0.50 23.61 7.02
CA PRO A 15 -0.33 24.68 7.56
C PRO A 15 -1.78 24.57 7.05
N PRO A 16 -2.78 25.00 7.83
CA PRO A 16 -4.20 24.85 7.45
C PRO A 16 -4.54 25.35 6.05
N GLY A 17 -3.99 26.50 5.64
CA GLY A 17 -4.26 27.05 4.30
C GLY A 17 -3.67 26.22 3.15
N VAL A 18 -2.59 25.46 3.38
CA VAL A 18 -2.04 24.53 2.38
C VAL A 18 -2.89 23.26 2.33
N TRP A 19 -3.26 22.73 3.50
CA TRP A 19 -4.18 21.59 3.60
C TRP A 19 -5.51 21.86 2.89
N GLU A 20 -6.05 23.07 3.05
CA GLU A 20 -7.28 23.50 2.37
C GLU A 20 -7.12 23.51 0.85
N GLN A 21 -6.03 24.09 0.34
CA GLN A 21 -5.71 24.14 -1.09
C GLN A 21 -5.46 22.76 -1.71
N GLU A 22 -4.93 21.82 -0.94
CA GLU A 22 -4.67 20.43 -1.36
C GLU A 22 -5.90 19.52 -1.26
N GLY A 23 -7.07 20.09 -1.00
CA GLY A 23 -8.35 19.38 -1.03
C GLY A 23 -8.83 18.89 0.33
N SER A 24 -8.25 19.39 1.44
CA SER A 24 -8.77 19.19 2.79
C SER A 24 -8.96 17.72 3.21
N LYS A 25 -8.12 16.82 2.69
CA LYS A 25 -8.29 15.38 2.94
C LYS A 25 -8.18 15.05 4.42
N ASP A 26 -9.02 14.15 4.88
CA ASP A 26 -8.90 13.55 6.19
C ASP A 26 -7.76 12.51 6.24
N ILE A 27 -7.51 11.95 7.43
CA ILE A 27 -6.44 10.97 7.62
C ILE A 27 -6.76 9.60 7.02
N LEU A 28 -8.03 9.22 6.93
CA LEU A 28 -8.48 7.96 6.36
C LEU A 28 -8.40 7.97 4.85
N GLU A 29 -8.73 9.10 4.21
CA GLU A 29 -8.55 9.32 2.78
C GLU A 29 -7.08 9.17 2.39
N ARG A 30 -6.16 9.83 3.11
CA ARG A 30 -4.71 9.65 2.88
C ARG A 30 -4.25 8.21 3.12
N ALA A 31 -4.78 7.55 4.15
CA ALA A 31 -4.46 6.15 4.41
C ALA A 31 -4.95 5.23 3.28
N HIS A 32 -6.13 5.50 2.71
CA HIS A 32 -6.68 4.76 1.59
C HIS A 32 -5.83 4.93 0.34
N GLU A 33 -5.42 6.16 0.04
CA GLU A 33 -4.52 6.47 -1.08
C GLU A 33 -3.18 5.75 -0.95
N THR A 34 -2.58 5.80 0.25
CA THR A 34 -1.32 5.13 0.54
C THR A 34 -1.45 3.61 0.41
N ALA A 35 -2.53 3.02 0.93
CA ALA A 35 -2.80 1.59 0.83
C ALA A 35 -2.97 1.17 -0.64
N PHE A 36 -3.73 1.93 -1.42
CA PHE A 36 -3.91 1.68 -2.85
C PHE A 36 -2.58 1.76 -3.60
N GLU A 37 -1.77 2.78 -3.34
CA GLU A 37 -0.46 2.93 -3.96
C GLU A 37 0.45 1.74 -3.67
N ILE A 38 0.57 1.32 -2.41
CA ILE A 38 1.39 0.18 -2.01
C ILE A 38 0.91 -1.09 -2.70
N LEU A 39 -0.39 -1.39 -2.65
CA LEU A 39 -0.97 -2.58 -3.27
C LEU A 39 -0.88 -2.57 -4.80
N SER A 40 -0.76 -1.39 -5.41
CA SER A 40 -0.62 -1.22 -6.86
C SER A 40 0.79 -1.33 -7.39
N THR A 41 1.79 -1.08 -6.54
CA THR A 41 3.19 -0.96 -6.95
C THR A 41 4.09 -2.06 -6.38
N HIS A 42 3.72 -2.66 -5.26
CA HIS A 42 4.60 -3.56 -4.53
C HIS A 42 4.18 -5.03 -4.67
N PHE A 43 4.89 -5.77 -5.52
CA PHE A 43 4.70 -7.21 -5.74
C PHE A 43 6.01 -7.98 -5.42
N PRO A 44 6.23 -8.37 -4.15
CA PRO A 44 7.45 -9.07 -3.77
C PRO A 44 7.63 -10.42 -4.47
N ASP A 45 8.86 -10.74 -4.89
CA ASP A 45 9.21 -11.97 -5.62
C ASP A 45 10.19 -12.89 -4.86
N HIS A 46 10.42 -12.63 -3.57
CA HIS A 46 11.38 -13.37 -2.75
C HIS A 46 10.95 -14.81 -2.40
N ILE A 47 9.70 -15.19 -2.66
CA ILE A 47 9.20 -16.56 -2.43
C ILE A 47 9.37 -17.38 -3.72
N THR A 48 10.12 -18.47 -3.63
CA THR A 48 10.33 -19.35 -4.79
C THR A 48 9.01 -19.99 -5.26
N PRO A 49 8.82 -20.25 -6.58
CA PRO A 49 7.60 -20.89 -7.10
C PRO A 49 7.30 -22.26 -6.47
N LYS A 50 8.35 -23.00 -6.09
CA LYS A 50 8.23 -24.30 -5.41
C LYS A 50 7.65 -24.14 -4.01
N ALA A 51 8.11 -23.15 -3.25
CA ALA A 51 7.60 -22.87 -1.91
C ALA A 51 6.13 -22.40 -1.96
N ASP A 52 5.79 -21.48 -2.87
CA ASP A 52 4.41 -21.01 -3.06
C ASP A 52 3.45 -22.16 -3.39
N THR A 53 3.85 -23.09 -4.26
CA THR A 53 3.04 -24.27 -4.60
C THR A 53 2.79 -25.15 -3.38
N ASN A 54 3.84 -25.52 -2.64
CA ASN A 54 3.71 -26.34 -1.44
C ASN A 54 2.79 -25.71 -0.37
N ILE A 55 2.80 -24.38 -0.25
CA ILE A 55 1.93 -23.65 0.68
C ILE A 55 0.48 -23.74 0.22
N ARG A 56 0.22 -23.50 -1.07
CA ARG A 56 -1.14 -23.56 -1.66
C ARG A 56 -1.75 -24.95 -1.67
N ASP A 57 -0.94 -26.00 -1.73
CA ASP A 57 -1.43 -27.37 -1.63
C ASP A 57 -1.88 -27.71 -0.19
N ARG A 58 -1.27 -27.05 0.82
CA ARG A 58 -1.57 -27.27 2.23
C ARG A 58 -2.73 -26.42 2.74
N PHE A 59 -2.89 -25.20 2.23
CA PHE A 59 -3.86 -24.23 2.72
C PHE A 59 -4.83 -23.81 1.62
N PRO A 60 -6.13 -23.61 1.92
CA PRO A 60 -7.14 -23.21 0.92
C PRO A 60 -6.98 -21.73 0.53
N ILE A 61 -5.93 -21.40 -0.23
CA ILE A 61 -5.64 -20.03 -0.67
C ILE A 61 -6.46 -19.72 -1.92
N LEU A 62 -7.51 -18.91 -1.76
CA LEU A 62 -8.39 -18.49 -2.85
C LEU A 62 -7.83 -17.33 -3.71
N LEU A 63 -6.74 -16.70 -3.26
CA LEU A 63 -6.08 -15.61 -3.98
C LEU A 63 -5.31 -16.17 -5.19
N SER A 64 -5.70 -15.78 -6.40
CA SER A 64 -5.02 -16.21 -7.64
C SER A 64 -3.63 -15.60 -7.80
N ARG A 65 -2.74 -16.29 -8.52
CA ARG A 65 -1.38 -15.79 -8.83
C ARG A 65 -1.38 -14.49 -9.63
N ASP A 66 -2.36 -14.32 -10.51
CA ASP A 66 -2.48 -13.10 -11.32
C ASP A 66 -2.86 -11.87 -10.49
N ALA A 67 -3.53 -12.05 -9.35
CA ALA A 67 -3.83 -10.96 -8.42
C ALA A 67 -2.61 -10.49 -7.62
N MET A 68 -1.52 -11.25 -7.60
CA MET A 68 -0.23 -10.89 -6.98
C MET A 68 0.79 -10.38 -8.01
N LYS A 69 0.31 -9.96 -9.19
CA LYS A 69 1.13 -9.34 -10.24
C LYS A 69 0.52 -8.00 -10.65
N PRO A 70 1.30 -7.11 -11.27
CA PRO A 70 0.75 -5.90 -11.87
C PRO A 70 -0.39 -6.26 -12.83
N SER A 71 -1.58 -5.72 -12.58
CA SER A 71 -2.77 -5.96 -13.41
C SER A 71 -3.41 -4.64 -13.83
N ALA A 72 -4.10 -4.64 -14.97
CA ALA A 72 -4.79 -3.46 -15.49
C ALA A 72 -5.87 -2.91 -14.51
N ARG A 73 -6.31 -3.73 -13.55
CA ARG A 73 -7.25 -3.34 -12.49
C ARG A 73 -6.66 -2.33 -11.50
N CYS A 74 -5.34 -2.16 -11.48
CA CYS A 74 -4.62 -1.27 -10.58
C CYS A 74 -4.14 0.03 -11.23
N LYS A 75 -4.63 0.36 -12.44
CA LYS A 75 -4.37 1.67 -13.02
C LYS A 75 -5.23 2.71 -12.30
N LYS A 76 -4.58 3.75 -11.75
CA LYS A 76 -5.23 4.94 -11.18
C LYS A 76 -6.30 5.45 -12.18
N GLY A 77 -7.55 5.45 -11.74
CA GLY A 77 -8.60 6.32 -12.29
C GLY A 77 -8.58 7.62 -11.52
#